data_AF-A0A8S3YKD7-F1
#
_entry.id   AF-A0A8S3YKD7-F1
#
_cell.length_a   1.000
_cell.length_b   1.000
_cell.length_c   1.000
_cell.angle_alpha   90.00
_cell.angle_beta   90.00
_cell.angle_gamma   90.00
#
_symmetry.space_group_name_H-M   'P 1'
#
loop_
_entity.id
_entity.type
_entity.pdbx_description
1 polymer ?
#
loop_
_entity_poly.entity_id
_entity_poly.type
_entity_poly.pdbx_seq_one_letter_code
_entity_poly.pdbx_strand_id
1 'polypeptide(L)'
;FPESWRGKWFQNGLGNVEITAHAISHIGHCKSYDGHKKYLLLNRPDMCFICLVFTPQHHNLVQYKQSFCVRSDRIEEVCDMITGDFILNTMVKVPGVPIPCPFQGHYSFSYTNGSEVKCDDPPSSFQACADSSRFLFHHRKCHNVGNTNDKIESFQCLATWDNGVDHYLYGRFTGPALTTKESQYRCF
;
A
#
# COMPACT_ATOMS: atom_id res chain seq x y z
N PHE A 1 -5.68 -10.28 -16.36
CA PHE A 1 -4.85 -9.18 -15.84
C PHE A 1 -3.50 -9.12 -16.56
N PRO A 2 -2.92 -7.91 -16.71
CA PRO A 2 -1.62 -7.69 -17.36
C PRO A 2 -0.51 -8.50 -16.69
N GLU A 3 0.49 -8.92 -17.47
CA GLU A 3 1.59 -9.74 -16.96
C GLU A 3 2.40 -9.06 -15.87
N SER A 4 2.62 -7.75 -16.00
CA SER A 4 3.33 -6.92 -15.00
C SER A 4 2.68 -6.96 -13.61
N TRP A 5 1.38 -7.18 -13.53
CA TRP A 5 0.63 -7.23 -12.26
C TRP A 5 0.56 -8.64 -11.67
N ARG A 6 0.92 -9.68 -12.43
CA ARG A 6 0.82 -11.06 -11.94
C ARG A 6 1.79 -11.30 -10.79
N GLY A 7 1.38 -12.15 -9.86
CA GLY A 7 2.17 -12.57 -8.71
C GLY A 7 1.50 -12.25 -7.37
N LYS A 8 2.33 -12.16 -6.33
CA LYS A 8 1.90 -12.00 -4.95
C LYS A 8 1.87 -10.53 -4.54
N TRP A 9 0.83 -10.17 -3.83
CA TRP A 9 0.51 -8.83 -3.36
C TRP A 9 0.06 -8.89 -1.89
N PHE A 10 -0.06 -7.72 -1.29
CA PHE A 10 -0.58 -7.53 0.05
C PHE A 10 -1.48 -6.31 0.10
N GLN A 11 -2.59 -6.41 0.83
CA GLN A 11 -3.49 -5.30 1.11
C GLN A 11 -3.85 -5.30 2.59
N ASN A 12 -3.78 -4.13 3.22
CA ASN A 12 -4.18 -3.99 4.62
C ASN A 12 -5.66 -4.38 4.79
N GLY A 13 -5.97 -5.19 5.82
CA GLY A 13 -7.31 -5.71 6.08
C GLY A 13 -7.74 -6.91 5.22
N LEU A 14 -7.12 -7.13 4.05
CA LEU A 14 -7.38 -8.31 3.20
C LEU A 14 -6.29 -9.38 3.33
N GLY A 15 -5.06 -8.98 3.69
CA GLY A 15 -3.91 -9.85 3.82
C GLY A 15 -3.20 -10.10 2.49
N ASN A 16 -2.74 -11.35 2.28
CA ASN A 16 -2.04 -11.73 1.06
C ASN A 16 -3.02 -11.87 -0.11
N VAL A 17 -2.70 -11.25 -1.24
CA VAL A 17 -3.50 -11.32 -2.46
C VAL A 17 -2.66 -11.90 -3.58
N GLU A 18 -3.24 -12.75 -4.42
CA GLU A 18 -2.59 -13.27 -5.62
C GLU A 18 -3.34 -12.81 -6.86
N ILE A 19 -2.62 -12.18 -7.79
CA ILE A 19 -3.14 -11.77 -9.09
C ILE A 19 -2.60 -12.74 -10.14
N THR A 20 -3.50 -13.43 -10.82
CA THR A 20 -3.17 -14.37 -11.91
C THR A 20 -3.59 -13.79 -13.26
N ALA A 21 -3.48 -14.56 -14.34
CA ALA A 21 -4.02 -14.14 -15.64
C ALA A 21 -5.56 -13.93 -15.60
N HIS A 22 -6.28 -14.68 -14.75
CA HIS A 22 -7.74 -14.79 -14.81
C HIS A 22 -8.46 -14.50 -13.49
N ALA A 23 -7.77 -14.26 -12.38
CA ALA A 23 -8.39 -14.08 -11.07
C ALA A 23 -7.56 -13.21 -10.14
N ILE A 24 -8.25 -12.62 -9.17
CA ILE A 24 -7.65 -12.01 -7.97
C ILE A 24 -8.20 -12.75 -6.77
N SER A 25 -7.32 -13.31 -5.94
CA SER A 25 -7.75 -14.02 -4.73
C SER A 25 -8.59 -13.11 -3.82
N HIS A 26 -9.54 -13.71 -3.10
CA HIS A 26 -10.53 -13.01 -2.25
C HIS A 26 -11.55 -12.12 -2.98
N ILE A 27 -11.37 -11.83 -4.28
CA ILE A 27 -12.31 -11.00 -5.04
C ILE A 27 -13.09 -11.83 -6.07
N GLY A 28 -12.41 -12.48 -7.02
CA GLY A 28 -13.09 -13.26 -8.05
C GLY A 28 -12.31 -13.52 -9.33
N HIS A 29 -13.00 -14.08 -10.32
CA HIS A 29 -12.46 -14.40 -11.65
C HIS A 29 -12.86 -13.35 -12.68
N CYS A 30 -11.92 -12.88 -13.48
CA CYS A 30 -12.15 -11.93 -14.56
C CYS A 30 -13.16 -12.50 -15.57
N LYS A 31 -14.27 -11.78 -15.77
CA LYS A 31 -15.32 -12.07 -16.74
C LYS A 31 -15.17 -11.20 -17.99
N SER A 32 -14.96 -9.91 -17.80
CA SER A 32 -14.78 -8.92 -18.88
C SER A 32 -13.88 -7.76 -18.46
N TYR A 33 -13.40 -7.02 -19.45
CA TYR A 33 -12.52 -5.86 -19.32
C TYR A 33 -12.95 -4.82 -20.34
N ASP A 34 -12.97 -3.54 -19.96
CA ASP A 34 -13.45 -2.44 -20.81
C ASP A 34 -12.44 -1.95 -21.85
N GLY A 35 -11.22 -2.50 -21.88
CA GLY A 35 -10.14 -2.00 -22.74
C GLY A 35 -9.26 -0.94 -22.06
N HIS A 36 -9.65 -0.43 -20.89
CA HIS A 36 -8.94 0.63 -20.17
C HIS A 36 -8.57 0.27 -18.72
N LYS A 37 -9.51 0.40 -17.79
CA LYS A 37 -9.24 0.29 -16.35
C LYS A 37 -10.32 -0.42 -15.56
N LYS A 38 -11.45 -0.74 -16.18
CA LYS A 38 -12.58 -1.43 -15.54
C LYS A 38 -12.50 -2.92 -15.82
N TYR A 39 -12.55 -3.72 -14.77
CA TYR A 39 -12.56 -5.18 -14.85
C TYR A 39 -13.79 -5.70 -14.11
N LEU A 40 -14.60 -6.51 -14.77
CA LEU A 40 -15.72 -7.20 -14.13
C LEU A 40 -15.27 -8.58 -13.67
N LEU A 41 -15.44 -8.88 -12.39
CA LEU A 41 -15.06 -10.15 -11.79
C LEU A 41 -16.30 -10.89 -11.30
N LEU A 42 -16.37 -12.19 -11.58
CA LEU A 42 -17.32 -13.11 -10.98
C LEU A 42 -16.79 -13.59 -9.62
N ASN A 43 -17.48 -13.22 -8.55
CA ASN A 43 -17.37 -13.86 -7.25
C ASN A 43 -18.24 -15.13 -7.28
N ARG A 44 -17.58 -16.30 -7.29
CA ARG A 44 -18.28 -17.60 -7.36
C ARG A 44 -19.00 -17.96 -6.06
N PRO A 45 -18.41 -17.79 -4.85
CA PRO A 45 -19.11 -18.03 -3.60
C PRO A 45 -20.46 -17.32 -3.49
N ASP A 46 -20.49 -16.01 -3.82
CA ASP A 46 -21.69 -15.18 -3.69
C ASP A 46 -22.56 -15.16 -4.96
N MET A 47 -22.09 -15.80 -6.04
CA MET A 47 -22.75 -15.85 -7.35
C MET A 47 -23.15 -14.45 -7.86
N CYS A 48 -22.21 -13.52 -7.82
CA CYS A 48 -22.41 -12.12 -8.21
C CYS A 48 -21.18 -11.56 -8.92
N PHE A 49 -21.32 -10.35 -9.44
CA PHE A 49 -20.26 -9.62 -10.12
C PHE A 49 -19.82 -8.41 -9.30
N ILE A 50 -18.51 -8.18 -9.32
CA ILE A 50 -17.84 -7.05 -8.69
C ILE A 50 -17.03 -6.36 -9.78
N CYS A 51 -17.22 -5.06 -9.96
CA CYS A 51 -16.34 -4.27 -10.81
C CYS A 51 -15.15 -3.76 -10.02
N LEU A 52 -13.96 -3.82 -10.61
CA LEU A 52 -12.75 -3.17 -10.15
C LEU A 52 -12.34 -2.07 -11.13
N VAL A 53 -12.11 -0.86 -10.62
CA VAL A 53 -11.57 0.28 -11.38
C VAL A 53 -10.15 0.52 -10.90
N PHE A 54 -9.16 0.11 -11.70
CA PHE A 54 -7.76 0.23 -11.34
C PHE A 54 -7.19 1.63 -11.65
N THR A 55 -6.29 2.06 -10.78
CA THR A 55 -5.42 3.24 -10.94
C THR A 55 -3.99 2.80 -10.62
N PRO A 56 -3.25 2.27 -11.60
CA PRO A 56 -1.86 1.86 -11.37
C PRO A 56 -0.98 3.08 -11.14
N GLN A 57 -0.35 3.15 -9.97
CA GLN A 57 0.55 4.26 -9.62
C GLN A 57 2.01 3.90 -9.91
N HIS A 58 2.41 2.66 -9.62
CA HIS A 58 3.79 2.20 -9.75
C HIS A 58 3.85 0.67 -9.99
N HIS A 59 4.98 0.14 -10.48
CA HIS A 59 5.12 -1.31 -10.72
C HIS A 59 5.04 -2.18 -9.45
N ASN A 60 5.26 -1.58 -8.26
CA ASN A 60 5.08 -2.22 -6.95
C ASN A 60 3.77 -1.84 -6.25
N LEU A 61 2.98 -0.92 -6.80
CA LEU A 61 1.82 -0.35 -6.11
C LEU A 61 0.68 -0.09 -7.09
N VAL A 62 -0.44 -0.75 -6.84
CA VAL A 62 -1.66 -0.60 -7.62
C VAL A 62 -2.78 -0.20 -6.69
N GLN A 63 -3.52 0.84 -7.06
CA GLN A 63 -4.73 1.24 -6.36
C GLN A 63 -5.96 0.84 -7.15
N TYR A 64 -7.06 0.59 -6.46
CA TYR A 64 -8.32 0.30 -7.12
C TYR A 64 -9.52 0.66 -6.25
N LYS A 65 -10.63 0.96 -6.91
CA LYS A 65 -11.96 1.01 -6.29
C LYS A 65 -12.74 -0.23 -6.69
N GLN A 66 -13.64 -0.69 -5.83
CA GLN A 66 -14.50 -1.84 -6.12
C GLN A 66 -15.97 -1.50 -5.93
N SER A 67 -16.84 -2.05 -6.77
CA SER A 67 -18.29 -1.94 -6.58
C SER A 67 -18.77 -2.86 -5.45
N PHE A 68 -20.05 -2.76 -5.13
CA PHE A 68 -20.75 -3.83 -4.42
C PHE A 68 -20.92 -5.07 -5.30
N CYS A 69 -21.22 -6.20 -4.65
CA CYS A 69 -21.57 -7.47 -5.26
C CYS A 69 -22.99 -7.41 -5.84
N VAL A 70 -23.12 -7.51 -7.18
CA VAL A 70 -24.39 -7.33 -7.89
C VAL A 70 -24.66 -8.47 -8.88
N ARG A 71 -25.92 -8.89 -9.02
CA ARG A 71 -26.34 -9.95 -9.95
C ARG A 71 -26.58 -9.43 -11.37
N SER A 72 -25.63 -8.69 -11.93
CA SER A 72 -25.61 -8.28 -13.34
C SER A 72 -24.22 -8.55 -13.91
N ASP A 73 -24.16 -9.17 -15.09
CA ASP A 73 -22.91 -9.49 -15.78
C ASP A 73 -22.49 -8.40 -16.79
N ARG A 74 -23.18 -7.25 -16.79
CA ARG A 74 -22.90 -6.12 -17.65
C ARG A 74 -21.93 -5.17 -16.96
N ILE A 75 -20.76 -4.97 -17.60
CA ILE A 75 -19.67 -4.20 -17.00
C ILE A 75 -20.05 -2.74 -16.77
N GLU A 76 -20.82 -2.14 -17.67
CA GLU A 76 -21.29 -0.75 -17.54
C GLU A 76 -22.20 -0.61 -16.31
N GLU A 77 -23.20 -1.47 -16.17
CA GLU A 77 -24.16 -1.43 -15.05
C GLU A 77 -23.46 -1.56 -13.70
N VAL A 78 -22.48 -2.45 -13.58
CA VAL A 78 -21.78 -2.70 -12.30
C VAL A 78 -20.72 -1.65 -12.03
N CYS A 79 -19.97 -1.21 -13.05
CA CYS A 79 -18.88 -0.25 -12.85
C CYS A 79 -19.36 1.19 -12.68
N ASP A 80 -20.50 1.57 -13.24
CA ASP A 80 -21.01 2.94 -13.16
C ASP A 80 -21.59 3.26 -11.76
N MET A 81 -21.77 2.25 -10.91
CA MET A 81 -22.06 2.43 -9.48
C MET A 81 -20.87 2.99 -8.69
N ILE A 82 -19.63 2.89 -9.21
CA ILE A 82 -18.43 3.31 -8.49
C ILE A 82 -18.26 4.83 -8.64
N THR A 83 -18.49 5.54 -7.54
CA THR A 83 -18.40 7.00 -7.46
C THR A 83 -17.10 7.47 -6.78
N GLY A 84 -16.91 8.79 -6.71
CA GLY A 84 -15.71 9.44 -6.17
C GLY A 84 -15.42 9.11 -4.69
N ASP A 85 -16.45 8.85 -3.91
CA ASP A 85 -16.45 8.56 -2.47
C ASP A 85 -16.14 7.09 -2.12
N PHE A 86 -16.17 6.18 -3.10
CA PHE A 86 -15.78 4.80 -2.87
C PHE A 86 -14.33 4.68 -2.39
N ILE A 87 -14.12 3.76 -1.45
CA ILE A 87 -12.81 3.51 -0.82
C ILE A 87 -11.77 3.17 -1.90
N LEU A 88 -10.66 3.89 -1.86
CA LEU A 88 -9.48 3.61 -2.68
C LEU A 88 -8.60 2.57 -1.96
N ASN A 89 -8.68 1.32 -2.40
CA ASN A 89 -7.87 0.24 -1.88
C ASN A 89 -6.46 0.31 -2.49
N THR A 90 -5.46 -0.06 -1.71
CA THR A 90 -4.05 -0.10 -2.15
C THR A 90 -3.51 -1.52 -1.97
N MET A 91 -3.02 -2.10 -3.07
CA MET A 91 -2.27 -3.36 -3.10
C MET A 91 -0.81 -3.09 -3.39
N VAL A 92 0.07 -3.79 -2.67
CA VAL A 92 1.53 -3.68 -2.83
C VAL A 92 2.15 -5.02 -3.18
N LYS A 93 3.11 -5.02 -4.11
CA LYS A 93 3.74 -6.24 -4.62
C LYS A 93 4.67 -6.83 -3.55
N VAL A 94 4.65 -8.16 -3.39
CA VAL A 94 5.46 -8.86 -2.39
C VAL A 94 6.16 -10.10 -2.99
N PRO A 95 7.50 -10.12 -3.08
CA PRO A 95 8.41 -9.02 -2.78
C PRO A 95 8.28 -7.90 -3.83
N GLY A 96 8.34 -6.65 -3.38
CA GLY A 96 8.47 -5.49 -4.26
C GLY A 96 9.92 -5.29 -4.67
N VAL A 97 10.15 -4.67 -5.82
CA VAL A 97 11.48 -4.32 -6.32
C VAL A 97 11.91 -2.98 -5.70
N PRO A 98 12.99 -2.91 -4.89
CA PRO A 98 13.47 -1.65 -4.33
C PRO A 98 13.66 -0.55 -5.38
N ILE A 99 13.34 0.69 -5.01
CA ILE A 99 13.64 1.88 -5.80
C ILE A 99 14.52 2.86 -5.01
N PRO A 100 15.33 3.71 -5.66
CA PRO A 100 16.01 4.80 -4.99
C PRO A 100 14.99 5.70 -4.25
N CYS A 101 15.33 6.11 -3.03
CA CYS A 101 14.49 7.01 -2.28
C CYS A 101 14.58 8.46 -2.80
N PRO A 102 13.52 9.27 -2.69
CA PRO A 102 13.46 10.61 -3.29
C PRO A 102 14.21 11.71 -2.52
N PHE A 103 14.71 11.41 -1.32
CA PHE A 103 15.52 12.33 -0.52
C PHE A 103 16.85 11.68 -0.12
N GLN A 104 17.85 12.50 0.21
CA GLN A 104 19.20 12.10 0.62
C GLN A 104 19.65 12.88 1.85
N GLY A 105 20.50 12.30 2.70
CA GLY A 105 21.10 12.98 3.85
C GLY A 105 20.61 12.49 5.21
N HIS A 106 20.75 13.34 6.23
CA HIS A 106 20.37 13.10 7.63
C HIS A 106 19.29 14.09 8.03
N TYR A 107 18.23 13.59 8.67
CA TYR A 107 17.05 14.35 9.01
C TYR A 107 16.62 14.05 10.45
N SER A 108 16.02 15.04 11.11
CA SER A 108 15.36 14.84 12.39
C SER A 108 13.86 14.67 12.20
N PHE A 109 13.26 13.83 13.03
CA PHE A 109 11.82 13.62 13.05
C PHE A 109 11.31 13.43 14.47
N SER A 110 9.99 13.48 14.57
CA SER A 110 9.23 13.36 15.80
C SER A 110 8.04 12.44 15.55
N TYR A 111 7.58 11.73 16.58
CA TYR A 111 6.53 10.71 16.42
C TYR A 111 5.65 10.63 17.67
N THR A 112 4.44 10.11 17.55
CA THR A 112 3.50 9.99 18.69
C THR A 112 3.38 8.56 19.22
N ASN A 113 3.67 7.55 18.38
CA ASN A 113 3.44 6.13 18.67
C ASN A 113 2.05 5.82 19.28
N GLY A 114 1.01 6.55 18.89
CA GLY A 114 -0.34 6.42 19.46
C GLY A 114 -0.61 7.23 20.74
N SER A 115 0.33 8.08 21.17
CA SER A 115 0.12 9.07 22.23
C SER A 115 -0.53 10.33 21.66
N GLU A 116 -1.27 11.07 22.49
CA GLU A 116 -1.70 12.45 22.18
C GLU A 116 -0.50 13.41 22.18
N VAL A 117 0.52 13.12 23.01
CA VAL A 117 1.73 13.93 23.14
C VAL A 117 2.78 13.44 22.15
N LYS A 118 3.28 14.38 21.35
CA LYS A 118 4.38 14.19 20.41
C LYS A 118 5.70 13.93 21.16
N CYS A 119 6.46 12.95 20.70
CA CYS A 119 7.84 12.72 21.12
C CYS A 119 8.78 13.45 20.16
N ASP A 120 9.31 14.57 20.64
CA ASP A 120 10.26 15.44 19.96
C ASP A 120 11.50 15.80 20.80
N ASP A 121 11.55 15.44 22.08
CA ASP A 121 12.72 15.61 22.95
C ASP A 121 13.11 14.34 23.74
N PRO A 122 14.27 13.73 23.45
CA PRO A 122 15.25 14.13 22.43
C PRO A 122 14.80 13.84 20.99
N PRO A 123 15.33 14.56 19.98
CA PRO A 123 14.91 14.37 18.59
C PRO A 123 15.32 13.00 18.05
N SER A 124 14.39 12.35 17.36
CA SER A 124 14.68 11.15 16.57
C SER A 124 15.28 11.54 15.23
N SER A 125 15.97 10.62 14.55
CA SER A 125 16.61 10.92 13.26
C SER A 125 16.54 9.78 12.27
N PHE A 126 16.58 10.09 10.99
CA PHE A 126 16.74 9.10 9.94
C PHE A 126 17.80 9.54 8.94
N GLN A 127 18.52 8.57 8.38
CA GLN A 127 19.62 8.85 7.47
C GLN A 127 19.75 7.81 6.35
N ALA A 128 20.21 8.26 5.19
CA ALA A 128 20.39 7.41 4.03
C ALA A 128 21.47 6.34 4.30
N CYS A 129 21.23 5.12 3.83
CA CYS A 129 22.24 4.07 3.81
C CYS A 129 23.14 4.20 2.58
N ALA A 130 24.23 3.42 2.53
CA ALA A 130 25.02 3.27 1.31
C ALA A 130 24.18 2.73 0.13
N ASP A 131 23.19 1.90 0.44
CA ASP A 131 22.11 1.53 -0.48
C ASP A 131 21.12 2.71 -0.60
N SER A 132 21.07 3.32 -1.80
CA SER A 132 20.22 4.48 -2.10
C SER A 132 18.71 4.21 -2.00
N SER A 133 18.31 2.94 -1.88
CA SER A 133 16.91 2.54 -1.70
C SER A 133 16.50 2.43 -0.23
N ARG A 134 17.43 2.68 0.71
CA ARG A 134 17.24 2.45 2.14
C ARG A 134 17.56 3.65 3.02
N PHE A 135 16.80 3.74 4.09
CA PHE A 135 17.01 4.63 5.22
C PHE A 135 17.12 3.85 6.52
N LEU A 136 17.91 4.37 7.45
CA LEU A 136 17.97 3.90 8.82
C LEU A 136 17.28 4.92 9.73
N PHE A 137 16.23 4.51 10.42
CA PHE A 137 15.48 5.30 11.37
C PHE A 137 15.94 4.99 12.79
N HIS A 138 16.34 6.02 13.52
CA HIS A 138 16.74 6.00 14.92
C HIS A 138 15.68 6.71 15.75
N HIS A 139 14.78 5.94 16.34
CA HIS A 139 13.80 6.43 17.29
C HIS A 139 14.45 6.62 18.66
N ARG A 140 14.06 7.68 19.36
CA ARG A 140 14.49 7.97 20.72
C ARG A 140 13.34 7.88 21.70
N LYS A 141 13.59 7.38 22.90
CA LYS A 141 12.62 7.46 24.00
C LYS A 141 12.55 8.90 24.53
N CYS A 142 11.35 9.48 24.55
CA CYS A 142 11.12 10.78 25.16
C CYS A 142 10.78 10.65 26.64
N HIS A 143 11.24 11.61 27.44
CA HIS A 143 11.11 11.60 28.90
C HIS A 143 9.65 11.57 29.37
N ASN A 144 8.74 12.25 28.66
CA ASN A 144 7.34 12.44 29.07
C ASN A 144 6.33 11.63 28.26
N VAL A 145 6.78 10.69 27.44
CA VAL A 145 5.91 9.92 26.53
C VAL A 145 6.20 8.43 26.72
N GLY A 146 5.47 7.80 27.64
CA GLY A 146 5.78 6.44 28.14
C GLY A 146 5.72 5.33 27.10
N ASN A 147 4.96 5.52 26.02
CA ASN A 147 4.87 4.58 24.90
C ASN A 147 5.99 4.78 23.85
N THR A 148 7.01 5.59 24.11
CA THR A 148 8.19 5.75 23.23
C THR A 148 9.37 4.94 23.74
N ASN A 149 10.19 4.43 22.81
CA ASN A 149 11.34 3.58 23.12
C ASN A 149 12.46 3.86 22.11
N ASP A 150 13.71 3.74 22.55
CA ASP A 150 14.85 3.74 21.64
C ASP A 150 14.81 2.48 20.77
N LYS A 151 14.80 2.66 19.46
CA LYS A 151 14.85 1.56 18.50
C LYS A 151 15.43 2.01 17.17
N ILE A 152 15.98 1.04 16.45
CA ILE A 152 16.49 1.24 15.08
C ILE A 152 15.65 0.40 14.13
N GLU A 153 15.17 1.02 13.06
CA GLU A 153 14.40 0.37 12.00
C GLU A 153 14.98 0.72 10.63
N SER A 154 15.08 -0.25 9.73
CA SER A 154 15.46 0.00 8.34
C SER A 154 14.20 0.20 7.51
N PHE A 155 14.16 1.24 6.71
CA PHE A 155 13.09 1.54 5.76
C PHE A 155 13.57 1.31 4.33
N GLN A 156 12.78 0.60 3.53
CA GLN A 156 13.03 0.29 2.13
C GLN A 156 12.01 1.02 1.25
N CYS A 157 12.47 1.91 0.37
CA CYS A 157 11.62 2.58 -0.61
C CYS A 157 11.17 1.61 -1.70
N LEU A 158 9.88 1.62 -2.02
CA LEU A 158 9.26 0.68 -2.97
C LEU A 158 8.44 1.37 -4.07
N ALA A 159 7.87 2.54 -3.80
CA ALA A 159 7.12 3.28 -4.80
C ALA A 159 7.10 4.78 -4.46
N THR A 160 7.11 5.61 -5.49
CA THR A 160 6.80 7.03 -5.41
C THR A 160 5.82 7.38 -6.52
N TRP A 161 4.85 8.26 -6.25
CA TRP A 161 3.92 8.76 -7.25
C TRP A 161 3.36 10.11 -6.79
N ASP A 162 2.82 10.86 -7.75
CA ASP A 162 2.28 12.19 -7.53
C ASP A 162 0.81 12.22 -7.92
N ASN A 163 -0.02 12.96 -7.17
CA ASN A 163 -1.41 13.24 -7.55
C ASN A 163 -1.58 14.66 -8.14
N GLY A 164 -0.46 15.37 -8.37
CA GLY A 164 -0.42 16.76 -8.84
C GLY A 164 -0.35 17.81 -7.72
N VAL A 165 -0.65 17.43 -6.48
CA VAL A 165 -0.59 18.30 -5.29
C VAL A 165 0.42 17.74 -4.28
N ASP A 166 0.30 16.45 -4.01
CA ASP A 166 1.10 15.70 -3.04
C ASP A 166 2.06 14.75 -3.75
N HIS A 167 3.21 14.59 -3.14
CA HIS A 167 4.23 13.60 -3.49
C HIS A 167 4.18 12.48 -2.46
N TYR A 168 3.93 11.25 -2.91
CA TYR A 168 3.82 10.11 -2.01
C TYR A 168 5.07 9.24 -2.05
N LEU A 169 5.44 8.72 -0.89
CA LEU A 169 6.46 7.68 -0.76
C LEU A 169 5.86 6.48 -0.04
N TYR A 170 5.95 5.32 -0.67
CA TYR A 170 5.58 4.06 -0.05
C TYR A 170 6.79 3.16 0.12
N GLY A 171 6.86 2.52 1.28
CA GLY A 171 7.95 1.62 1.58
C GLY A 171 7.65 0.68 2.72
N ARG A 172 8.67 -0.08 3.08
CA ARG A 172 8.61 -1.16 4.05
C ARG A 172 9.63 -0.95 5.14
N PHE A 173 9.17 -0.83 6.39
CA PHE A 173 10.01 -0.95 7.55
C PHE A 173 10.34 -2.40 7.87
N THR A 174 11.54 -2.59 8.38
CA THR A 174 12.02 -3.84 8.95
C THR A 174 12.73 -3.54 10.26
N GLY A 175 12.40 -4.30 11.29
CA GLY A 175 12.95 -4.13 12.63
C GLY A 175 12.40 -5.18 13.59
N PRO A 176 12.99 -5.33 14.78
CA PRO A 176 12.63 -6.40 15.72
C PRO A 176 11.16 -6.36 16.16
N ALA A 177 10.58 -5.16 16.26
CA ALA A 177 9.20 -4.94 16.70
C ALA A 177 8.15 -5.10 15.58
N LEU A 178 8.56 -5.28 14.33
CA LEU A 178 7.68 -5.26 13.16
C LEU A 178 7.42 -6.68 12.64
N THR A 179 6.48 -7.37 13.27
CA THR A 179 6.22 -8.80 13.04
C THR A 179 5.19 -9.07 11.94
N THR A 180 4.29 -8.13 11.67
CA THR A 180 3.20 -8.28 10.68
C THR A 180 3.42 -7.40 9.46
N LYS A 181 2.87 -7.77 8.30
CA LYS A 181 3.00 -6.96 7.07
C LYS A 181 2.29 -5.61 7.24
N GLU A 182 1.16 -5.60 7.92
CA GLU A 182 0.39 -4.41 8.29
C GLU A 182 1.25 -3.41 9.06
N SER A 183 2.11 -3.90 9.96
CA SER A 183 3.03 -3.03 10.72
C SER A 183 4.22 -2.53 9.89
N GLN A 184 4.61 -3.29 8.86
CA GLN A 184 5.82 -3.05 8.07
C GLN A 184 5.60 -2.06 6.92
N TYR A 185 4.47 -2.11 6.22
CA TYR A 185 4.26 -1.27 5.04
C TYR A 185 3.57 0.05 5.39
N ARG A 186 4.15 1.18 4.97
CA ARG A 186 3.62 2.53 5.25
C ARG A 186 3.72 3.45 4.03
N CYS A 187 2.77 4.37 3.95
CA CYS A 187 2.78 5.50 3.04
C CYS A 187 3.18 6.76 3.82
N PHE A 188 3.93 7.63 3.18
CA PHE A 188 4.37 8.95 3.63
C PHE A 188 3.94 9.99 2.60
#